data_AF-A0A1S2LXU6-F1
#
_entry.id   AF-A0A1S2LXU6-F1
#
_cell.length_a   1.000
_cell.length_b   1.000
_cell.length_c   1.000
_cell.angle_alpha   90.00
_cell.angle_beta   90.00
_cell.angle_gamma   90.00
#
_symmetry.space_group_name_H-M   'P 1'
#
loop_
_entity.id
_entity.type
_entity.pdbx_description
1 polymer ?
#
loop_
_entity_poly.entity_id
_entity_poly.type
_entity_poly.pdbx_seq_one_letter_code
_entity_poly.pdbx_strand_id
1 'polypeptide(L)'
;MLNLPINLCDILKANCILTNQEGIPIDPLSPGSISCKEIPQKNGRKNINTTLPNGKLITLQKVFVQKSGFIIIEITGPGTTCRSQPLPFSFIESFILCAPEGTELGCNITEFDCIAQLNCQNGLVTSVDLFFTLCQDVEIVADTVISIPAKLCTPRQEIKINSCPITLPNQCPGVFPTSNTSAGIQGGDYLIQL
;
A
#
# COMPACT_ATOMS: atom_id res chain seq x y z
N MET A 1 35.96 29.26 33.86
CA MET A 1 34.73 28.68 33.29
C MET A 1 34.85 28.77 31.78
N LEU A 2 35.03 27.64 31.11
CA LEU A 2 35.14 27.60 29.64
C LEU A 2 33.73 27.70 29.06
N ASN A 3 33.39 28.83 28.43
CA ASN A 3 32.21 28.94 27.57
C ASN A 3 32.48 28.06 26.34
N LEU A 4 32.04 26.81 26.39
CA LEU A 4 31.95 26.00 25.17
C LEU A 4 30.92 26.67 24.26
N PRO A 5 31.23 26.88 22.96
CA PRO A 5 30.23 27.39 22.03
C PRO A 5 29.04 26.42 21.99
N ILE A 6 27.82 26.94 22.21
CA ILE A 6 26.59 26.16 22.14
C ILE A 6 26.46 25.63 20.72
N ASN A 7 26.31 24.31 20.58
CA ASN A 7 25.97 23.68 19.32
C ASN A 7 24.44 23.59 19.21
N LEU A 8 23.86 24.35 18.28
CA LEU A 8 22.41 24.37 18.09
C LEU A 8 21.83 22.99 17.73
N CYS A 9 22.58 22.13 17.05
CA CYS A 9 22.10 20.78 16.71
C CYS A 9 21.94 19.86 17.93
N ASP A 10 22.57 20.17 19.07
CA ASP A 10 22.43 19.35 20.29
C ASP A 10 21.12 19.65 21.05
N ILE A 11 20.53 20.82 20.79
CA ILE A 11 19.34 21.32 21.51
C ILE A 11 18.11 21.47 20.62
N LEU A 12 18.29 21.53 19.30
CA LEU A 12 17.22 21.63 18.32
C LEU A 12 16.84 20.25 17.79
N LYS A 13 15.54 20.01 17.64
CA LYS A 13 14.99 18.83 16.99
C LYS A 13 14.22 19.26 15.74
N ALA A 14 14.44 18.57 14.63
CA ALA A 14 13.70 18.79 13.41
C ALA A 14 12.76 17.61 13.14
N ASN A 15 11.52 17.93 12.78
CA ASN A 15 10.51 16.97 12.34
C ASN A 15 10.07 17.35 10.92
N CYS A 16 9.77 16.34 10.11
CA CYS A 16 9.08 16.50 8.84
C CYS A 16 7.65 15.96 8.99
N ILE A 17 6.67 16.69 8.47
CA ILE A 17 5.25 16.35 8.60
C ILE A 17 4.61 16.50 7.22
N LEU A 18 3.91 15.46 6.76
CA LEU A 18 3.10 15.53 5.53
C LEU A 18 1.90 16.45 5.74
N THR A 19 1.67 17.34 4.79
CA THR A 19 0.58 18.32 4.82
C THR A 19 -0.10 18.44 3.47
N ASN A 20 -1.25 19.10 3.44
CA ASN A 20 -1.79 19.68 2.22
C ASN A 20 -1.04 20.99 1.85
N GLN A 21 -1.46 21.64 0.77
CA GLN A 21 -0.86 22.90 0.29
C GLN A 21 -1.06 24.07 1.29
N GLU A 22 -2.06 24.00 2.18
CA GLU A 22 -2.31 24.98 3.23
C GLU A 22 -1.48 24.73 4.51
N GLY A 23 -0.70 23.65 4.57
CA GLY A 23 0.13 23.30 5.73
C GLY A 23 -0.62 22.58 6.85
N ILE A 24 -1.81 22.06 6.56
CA ILE A 24 -2.59 21.25 7.48
C ILE A 24 -2.08 19.81 7.38
N PRO A 25 -1.70 19.17 8.51
CA PRO A 25 -1.31 17.76 8.51
C PRO A 25 -2.40 16.86 7.96
N ILE A 26 -2.01 15.90 7.12
CA ILE A 26 -2.92 14.93 6.51
C ILE A 26 -2.40 13.51 6.71
N ASP A 27 -3.31 12.54 6.70
CA ASP A 27 -2.94 11.14 6.72
C ASP A 27 -2.29 10.75 5.38
N PRO A 28 -1.03 10.25 5.37
CA PRO A 28 -0.35 9.86 4.15
C PRO A 28 -1.02 8.75 3.35
N LEU A 29 -1.79 7.89 4.02
CA LEU A 29 -2.43 6.73 3.39
C LEU A 29 -3.84 7.06 2.85
N SER A 30 -4.35 8.24 3.16
CA SER A 30 -5.63 8.69 2.62
C SER A 30 -5.53 8.93 1.11
N PRO A 31 -6.56 8.53 0.32
CA PRO A 31 -6.55 8.69 -1.13
C PRO A 31 -6.28 10.14 -1.55
N GLY A 32 -5.26 10.34 -2.39
CA GLY A 32 -4.90 11.66 -2.92
C GLY A 32 -4.01 12.52 -2.00
N SER A 33 -3.66 12.06 -0.79
CA SER A 33 -2.72 12.78 0.09
C SER A 33 -1.33 12.96 -0.54
N ILE A 34 -0.85 11.92 -1.23
CA ILE A 34 0.33 11.98 -2.07
C ILE A 34 -0.13 11.70 -3.50
N SER A 35 0.09 12.65 -4.40
CA SER A 35 -0.23 12.49 -5.80
C SER A 35 0.74 11.50 -6.42
N CYS A 36 0.23 10.42 -7.03
CA CYS A 36 1.02 9.47 -7.81
C CYS A 36 0.47 9.43 -9.24
N LYS A 37 1.24 9.94 -10.22
CA LYS A 37 0.77 10.12 -11.61
C LYS A 37 1.79 9.62 -12.60
N GLU A 38 1.32 8.91 -13.63
CA GLU A 38 2.15 8.60 -14.79
C GLU A 38 2.54 9.89 -15.52
N ILE A 39 3.80 10.01 -15.91
CA ILE A 39 4.31 11.11 -16.74
C ILE A 39 4.15 10.70 -18.21
N PRO A 40 3.30 11.39 -18.99
CA PRO A 40 3.15 11.09 -20.41
C PRO A 40 4.44 11.34 -21.17
N GLN A 41 4.82 10.38 -22.00
CA GLN A 41 6.00 10.49 -22.85
C GLN A 41 5.59 10.86 -24.28
N LYS A 42 6.34 11.75 -24.94
CA LYS A 42 6.04 12.27 -26.29
C LYS A 42 5.75 11.16 -27.33
N ASN A 43 6.42 10.02 -27.20
CA ASN A 43 6.31 8.89 -28.13
C ASN A 43 5.65 7.66 -27.48
N GLY A 44 4.86 7.86 -26.41
CA GLY A 44 4.32 6.77 -25.60
C GLY A 44 5.39 6.06 -24.76
N ARG A 45 4.98 4.99 -24.10
CA ARG A 45 5.85 4.20 -23.21
C ARG A 45 6.99 3.55 -24.00
N LYS A 46 8.22 3.61 -23.47
CA LYS A 46 9.38 3.00 -24.14
C LYS A 46 9.39 1.48 -23.97
N ASN A 47 9.40 0.74 -25.06
CA ASN A 47 9.59 -0.72 -25.04
C ASN A 47 11.00 -1.13 -24.59
N ILE A 48 11.07 -2.15 -23.74
CA ILE A 48 12.28 -2.80 -23.23
C ILE A 48 12.13 -4.30 -23.47
N ASN A 49 13.04 -4.86 -24.27
CA ASN A 49 13.07 -6.30 -24.51
C ASN A 49 13.93 -6.98 -23.43
N THR A 50 13.40 -8.03 -22.82
CA THR A 50 14.12 -8.83 -21.81
C THR A 50 13.82 -10.31 -21.99
N THR A 51 14.63 -11.16 -21.37
CA THR A 51 14.51 -12.61 -21.43
C THR A 51 14.04 -13.14 -20.08
N LEU A 52 12.94 -13.88 -20.08
CA LEU A 52 12.46 -14.59 -18.90
C LEU A 52 13.45 -15.70 -18.49
N PRO A 53 13.42 -16.19 -17.24
CA PRO A 53 14.28 -17.30 -16.80
C PRO A 53 14.16 -18.57 -17.65
N ASN A 54 13.04 -18.75 -18.36
CA ASN A 54 12.80 -19.85 -19.29
C ASN A 54 13.35 -19.61 -20.71
N GLY A 55 14.08 -18.52 -20.95
CA GLY A 55 14.66 -18.17 -22.26
C GLY A 55 13.72 -17.44 -23.22
N LYS A 56 12.44 -17.23 -22.86
CA LYS A 56 11.48 -16.53 -23.72
C LYS A 56 11.73 -15.02 -23.72
N LEU A 57 11.75 -14.41 -24.90
CA LEU A 57 11.77 -12.96 -25.07
C LEU A 57 10.39 -12.38 -24.74
N ILE A 58 10.38 -11.31 -23.94
CA ILE A 58 9.20 -10.52 -23.61
C ILE A 58 9.51 -9.02 -23.79
N THR A 59 8.53 -8.27 -24.26
CA THR A 59 8.61 -6.81 -24.36
C THR A 59 7.81 -6.21 -23.21
N LEU A 60 8.51 -5.49 -22.34
CA LEU A 60 7.95 -4.69 -21.25
C LEU A 60 8.00 -3.21 -21.61
N GLN A 61 7.33 -2.37 -20.85
CA GLN A 61 7.26 -0.94 -21.06
C GLN A 61 7.87 -0.20 -19.87
N LYS A 62 8.70 0.79 -20.15
CA LYS A 62 9.19 1.73 -19.13
C LYS A 62 8.13 2.78 -18.87
N VAL A 63 7.65 2.83 -17.62
CA VAL A 63 6.64 3.77 -17.13
C VAL A 63 7.32 4.74 -16.15
N PHE A 64 7.16 6.05 -16.37
CA PHE A 64 7.65 7.07 -15.45
C PHE A 64 6.52 7.56 -14.57
N VAL A 65 6.76 7.63 -13.26
CA VAL A 65 5.76 7.98 -12.27
C VAL A 65 6.27 9.13 -11.43
N GLN A 66 5.51 10.22 -11.39
CA GLN A 66 5.75 11.36 -10.52
C GLN A 66 4.96 11.18 -9.22
N LYS A 67 5.67 11.32 -8.11
CA LYS A 67 5.08 11.35 -6.78
C LYS A 67 5.34 12.70 -6.16
N SER A 68 4.29 13.35 -5.69
CA SER A 68 4.38 14.73 -5.19
C SER A 68 3.38 15.01 -4.09
N GLY A 69 3.74 15.94 -3.21
CA GLY A 69 2.89 16.40 -2.12
C GLY A 69 3.51 17.63 -1.45
N PHE A 70 3.04 17.95 -0.25
CA PHE A 70 3.57 19.04 0.56
C PHE A 70 4.00 18.53 1.92
N ILE A 71 5.06 19.10 2.46
CA ILE A 71 5.49 18.89 3.84
C ILE A 71 5.69 20.22 4.55
N ILE A 72 5.69 20.19 5.88
CA ILE A 72 6.28 21.27 6.69
C ILE A 72 7.47 20.73 7.47
N ILE A 73 8.44 21.59 7.70
CA ILE A 73 9.55 21.32 8.62
C ILE A 73 9.23 22.04 9.93
N GLU A 74 9.23 21.30 11.02
CA GLU A 74 9.07 21.83 12.37
C GLU A 74 10.40 21.72 13.10
N ILE A 75 10.93 22.84 13.57
CA ILE A 75 12.14 22.89 14.39
C ILE A 75 11.75 23.30 15.80
N THR A 76 11.98 22.41 16.77
CA THR A 76 11.69 22.64 18.18
C THR A 76 12.99 22.83 18.96
N GLY A 77 13.05 23.88 19.77
CA GLY A 77 14.15 24.17 20.68
C GLY A 77 13.65 24.53 22.09
N PRO A 78 14.53 24.99 22.99
CA PRO A 78 14.14 25.37 24.35
C PRO A 78 13.11 26.50 24.33
N GLY A 79 11.85 26.18 24.67
CA GLY A 79 10.76 27.14 24.83
C GLY A 79 10.15 27.70 23.54
N THR A 80 10.54 27.20 22.36
CA THR A 80 9.97 27.64 21.09
C THR A 80 9.93 26.54 20.04
N THR A 81 8.91 26.60 19.18
CA THR A 81 8.77 25.77 17.99
C THR A 81 8.51 26.67 16.80
N CYS A 82 9.32 26.51 15.75
CA CYS A 82 9.17 27.20 14.48
C CYS A 82 8.69 26.22 13.42
N ARG A 83 7.78 26.66 12.54
CA ARG A 83 7.31 25.88 11.39
C ARG A 83 7.60 26.61 10.10
N SER A 84 8.01 25.87 9.07
CA SER A 84 8.13 26.40 7.72
C SER A 84 6.74 26.68 7.13
N GLN A 85 6.72 27.43 6.03
CA GLN A 85 5.60 27.36 5.09
C GLN A 85 5.56 25.97 4.44
N PRO A 86 4.42 25.54 3.87
CA PRO A 86 4.32 24.28 3.13
C PRO A 86 5.33 24.24 1.99
N LEU A 87 6.15 23.20 1.97
CA LEU A 87 7.19 22.97 0.97
C LEU A 87 6.71 21.85 0.02
N PRO A 88 6.59 22.13 -1.28
CA PRO A 88 6.28 21.08 -2.25
C PRO A 88 7.47 20.13 -2.40
N PHE A 89 7.21 18.82 -2.41
CA PHE A 89 8.19 17.82 -2.82
C PHE A 89 7.72 17.12 -4.10
N SER A 90 8.67 16.64 -4.89
CA SER A 90 8.39 15.82 -6.06
C SER A 90 9.57 14.90 -6.37
N PHE A 91 9.28 13.63 -6.60
CA PHE A 91 10.26 12.64 -7.07
C PHE A 91 9.70 11.86 -8.25
N ILE A 92 10.61 11.42 -9.13
CA ILE A 92 10.28 10.63 -10.32
C ILE A 92 10.90 9.26 -10.15
N GLU A 93 10.07 8.23 -10.27
CA GLU A 93 10.50 6.84 -10.30
C GLU A 93 10.18 6.24 -11.68
N SER A 94 10.91 5.19 -12.07
CA SER A 94 10.60 4.47 -13.30
C SER A 94 10.47 2.98 -13.05
N PHE A 95 9.38 2.40 -13.55
CA PHE A 95 9.11 0.98 -13.50
C PHE A 95 9.24 0.35 -14.88
N ILE A 96 9.55 -0.94 -14.93
CA ILE A 96 9.50 -1.75 -16.15
C ILE A 96 8.35 -2.74 -15.96
N LEU A 97 7.22 -2.49 -16.61
CA LEU A 97 5.95 -3.18 -16.36
C LEU A 97 5.37 -3.73 -17.67
N CYS A 98 4.48 -4.71 -17.57
CA CYS A 98 3.58 -5.07 -18.67
C CYS A 98 2.50 -3.99 -18.78
N ALA A 99 2.76 -2.95 -19.59
CA ALA A 99 1.92 -1.77 -19.66
C ALA A 99 1.57 -1.42 -21.12
N PRO A 100 0.78 -2.27 -21.80
CA PRO A 100 0.39 -2.04 -23.19
C PRO A 100 -0.47 -0.77 -23.34
N GLU A 101 -0.67 -0.33 -24.57
CA GLU A 101 -1.55 0.80 -24.87
C GLU A 101 -3.00 0.53 -24.40
N GLY A 102 -3.69 1.57 -23.94
CA GLY A 102 -5.05 1.46 -23.39
C GLY A 102 -5.12 0.97 -21.95
N THR A 103 -4.00 1.03 -21.21
CA THR A 103 -3.95 0.67 -19.79
C THR A 103 -3.52 1.85 -18.93
N GLU A 104 -4.01 1.89 -17.70
CA GLU A 104 -3.78 2.97 -16.75
C GLU A 104 -2.94 2.50 -15.56
N LEU A 105 -2.18 3.43 -14.98
CA LEU A 105 -1.39 3.19 -13.78
C LEU A 105 -2.27 3.29 -12.53
N GLY A 106 -2.41 2.18 -11.81
CA GLY A 106 -2.83 2.19 -10.41
C GLY A 106 -1.62 2.35 -9.50
N CYS A 107 -1.66 3.30 -8.58
CA CYS A 107 -0.60 3.55 -7.61
C CYS A 107 -1.21 3.90 -6.26
N ASN A 108 -0.97 3.05 -5.28
CA ASN A 108 -1.46 3.25 -3.92
C ASN A 108 -0.28 3.36 -2.95
N ILE A 109 -0.28 4.40 -2.11
CA ILE A 109 0.75 4.54 -1.07
C ILE A 109 0.37 3.68 0.12
N THR A 110 1.29 2.81 0.52
CA THR A 110 1.10 1.88 1.65
C THR A 110 1.91 2.27 2.88
N GLU A 111 2.98 3.04 2.69
CA GLU A 111 3.78 3.59 3.77
C GLU A 111 4.39 4.93 3.35
N PHE A 112 4.45 5.88 4.27
CA PHE A 112 5.18 7.13 4.11
C PHE A 112 5.79 7.53 5.43
N ASP A 113 7.08 7.86 5.39
CA ASP A 113 7.79 8.50 6.50
C ASP A 113 8.73 9.57 5.94
N CYS A 114 8.96 10.61 6.73
CA CYS A 114 9.95 11.62 6.39
C CYS A 114 10.72 12.09 7.61
N ILE A 115 12.05 12.14 7.46
CA ILE A 115 13.00 12.50 8.51
C ILE A 115 13.65 13.83 8.13
N ALA A 116 13.72 14.75 9.07
CA ALA A 116 14.46 16.00 8.93
C ALA A 116 15.72 15.96 9.81
N GLN A 117 16.88 16.18 9.20
CA GLN A 117 18.16 16.22 9.89
C GLN A 117 18.77 17.62 9.77
N LEU A 118 19.08 18.23 10.91
CA LEU A 118 19.79 19.50 10.94
C LEU A 118 21.28 19.27 10.72
N ASN A 119 21.87 20.02 9.81
CA ASN A 119 23.31 20.08 9.62
C ASN A 119 23.86 21.34 10.28
N CYS A 120 24.88 21.18 11.11
CA CYS A 120 25.52 22.29 11.80
C CYS A 120 26.98 22.47 11.39
N GLN A 121 27.40 23.72 11.25
CA GLN A 121 28.80 24.12 11.13
C GLN A 121 29.09 25.19 12.18
N ASN A 122 30.15 25.01 12.97
CA ASN A 122 30.53 25.92 14.06
C ASN A 122 29.38 26.22 15.05
N GLY A 123 28.52 25.21 15.31
CA GLY A 123 27.39 25.32 16.22
C GLY A 123 26.16 26.03 15.64
N LEU A 124 26.18 26.44 14.38
CA LEU A 124 25.05 27.06 13.68
C LEU A 124 24.44 26.11 12.66
N VAL A 125 23.11 26.10 12.55
CA VAL A 125 22.39 25.33 11.52
C VAL A 125 22.67 25.95 10.14
N THR A 126 23.17 25.14 9.22
CA THR A 126 23.51 25.56 7.84
C THR A 126 22.55 25.00 6.80
N SER A 127 22.04 23.79 7.02
CA SER A 127 21.03 23.18 6.14
C SER A 127 20.16 22.18 6.90
N VAL A 128 19.07 21.77 6.26
CA VAL A 128 18.22 20.67 6.71
C VAL A 128 18.17 19.65 5.59
N ASP A 129 18.62 18.43 5.87
CA ASP A 129 18.47 17.31 4.95
C ASP A 129 17.14 16.61 5.22
N LEU A 130 16.46 16.24 4.15
CA LEU A 130 15.19 15.52 4.20
C LEU A 130 15.38 14.14 3.59
N PHE A 131 15.00 13.12 4.35
CA PHE A 131 14.96 11.74 3.88
C PHE A 131 13.51 11.28 3.82
N PHE A 132 13.11 10.70 2.69
CA PHE A 132 11.75 10.21 2.48
C PHE A 132 11.78 8.69 2.30
N THR A 133 10.94 8.01 3.06
CA THR A 133 10.64 6.59 2.88
C THR A 133 9.22 6.49 2.35
N LEU A 134 9.03 5.79 1.24
CA LEU A 134 7.73 5.57 0.63
C LEU A 134 7.62 4.12 0.16
N CYS A 135 6.57 3.43 0.58
CA CYS A 135 6.16 2.15 0.01
C CYS A 135 4.89 2.34 -0.80
N GLN A 136 4.78 1.59 -1.89
CA GLN A 136 3.62 1.65 -2.76
C GLN A 136 3.30 0.30 -3.39
N ASP A 137 2.04 0.13 -3.71
CA ASP A 137 1.56 -0.87 -4.66
C ASP A 137 1.42 -0.21 -6.03
N VAL A 138 1.98 -0.86 -7.06
CA VAL A 138 1.94 -0.38 -8.43
C VAL A 138 1.34 -1.45 -9.31
N GLU A 139 0.28 -1.08 -10.03
CA GLU A 139 -0.45 -1.96 -10.94
C GLU A 139 -0.73 -1.26 -12.27
N ILE A 140 -0.94 -2.06 -13.30
CA ILE A 140 -1.40 -1.58 -14.59
C ILE A 140 -2.75 -2.23 -14.87
N VAL A 141 -3.77 -1.40 -15.03
CA VAL A 141 -5.17 -1.84 -15.16
C VAL A 141 -5.66 -1.57 -16.57
N ALA A 142 -6.49 -2.48 -17.09
CA ALA A 142 -7.12 -2.36 -18.39
C ALA A 142 -8.63 -2.60 -18.24
N ASP A 143 -9.45 -1.67 -18.72
CA ASP A 143 -10.89 -1.88 -18.78
C ASP A 143 -11.22 -2.76 -19.98
N THR A 144 -11.56 -4.03 -19.71
CA THR A 144 -11.87 -5.01 -20.76
C THR A 144 -13.14 -5.80 -20.45
N VAL A 145 -13.91 -6.11 -21.50
CA VAL A 145 -15.10 -6.96 -21.41
C VAL A 145 -14.70 -8.39 -21.73
N ILE A 146 -14.71 -9.26 -20.72
CA ILE A 146 -14.44 -10.69 -20.90
C ILE A 146 -15.71 -11.44 -21.32
N SER A 147 -15.62 -12.26 -22.36
CA SER A 147 -16.67 -13.21 -22.72
C SER A 147 -16.29 -14.59 -22.22
N ILE A 148 -17.04 -15.10 -21.24
CA ILE A 148 -16.82 -16.43 -20.67
C ILE A 148 -17.80 -17.39 -21.34
N PRO A 149 -17.33 -18.34 -22.15
CA PRO A 149 -18.21 -19.33 -22.74
C PRO A 149 -18.76 -20.25 -21.65
N ALA A 150 -20.07 -20.17 -21.39
CA ALA A 150 -20.74 -21.13 -20.54
C ALA A 150 -20.85 -22.48 -21.27
N LYS A 151 -20.56 -23.57 -20.54
CA LYS A 151 -20.88 -24.92 -21.00
C LYS A 151 -22.21 -25.34 -20.39
N LEU A 152 -23.05 -26.00 -21.17
CA LEU A 152 -24.26 -26.63 -20.65
C LEU A 152 -23.84 -27.71 -19.65
N CYS A 153 -24.14 -27.49 -18.37
CA CYS A 153 -23.95 -28.50 -17.34
C CYS A 153 -25.04 -29.55 -17.51
N THR A 154 -24.66 -30.83 -17.59
CA THR A 154 -25.63 -31.90 -17.37
C THR A 154 -25.95 -31.98 -15.88
N PRO A 155 -27.17 -32.43 -15.50
CA PRO A 155 -27.47 -32.73 -14.11
C PRO A 155 -26.39 -33.63 -13.52
N ARG A 156 -25.91 -33.30 -12.32
CA ARG A 156 -25.02 -34.19 -11.56
C ARG A 156 -25.72 -35.55 -11.49
N GLN A 157 -24.99 -36.64 -11.80
CA GLN A 157 -25.52 -37.99 -11.60
C GLN A 157 -25.98 -38.12 -10.16
N GLU A 158 -27.18 -38.69 -9.96
CA GLU A 158 -27.64 -39.02 -8.62
C GLU A 158 -26.55 -39.84 -7.93
N ILE A 159 -26.14 -39.37 -6.75
CA ILE A 159 -25.22 -40.12 -5.92
C ILE A 159 -26.01 -41.37 -5.53
N LYS A 160 -25.69 -42.50 -6.16
CA LYS A 160 -26.17 -43.80 -5.72
C LYS A 160 -25.57 -44.02 -4.33
N ILE A 161 -26.36 -43.76 -3.30
CA ILE A 161 -26.05 -44.16 -1.94
C ILE A 161 -26.18 -45.69 -1.95
N ASN A 162 -25.12 -46.37 -2.39
CA ASN A 162 -24.88 -47.71 -1.89
C ASN A 162 -24.84 -47.54 -0.37
N SER A 163 -25.61 -48.34 0.36
CA SER A 163 -25.65 -48.29 1.81
C SER A 163 -24.23 -48.44 2.37
N CYS A 164 -23.53 -47.32 2.55
CA CYS A 164 -22.27 -47.31 3.26
C CYS A 164 -22.65 -47.70 4.69
N PRO A 165 -22.01 -48.73 5.27
CA PRO A 165 -22.18 -48.99 6.69
C PRO A 165 -21.82 -47.70 7.42
N ILE A 166 -22.81 -47.11 8.08
CA ILE A 166 -22.61 -45.91 8.90
C ILE A 166 -21.86 -46.39 10.14
N THR A 167 -20.53 -46.46 10.04
CA THR A 167 -19.70 -46.47 11.24
C THR A 167 -19.60 -45.03 11.69
N LEU A 168 -20.39 -44.68 12.70
CA LEU A 168 -20.21 -43.44 13.43
C LEU A 168 -18.75 -43.39 13.90
N PRO A 169 -17.99 -42.35 13.52
CA PRO A 169 -16.66 -42.16 14.08
C PRO A 169 -16.77 -42.06 15.60
N ASN A 170 -15.77 -42.58 16.32
CA ASN A 170 -15.71 -42.48 17.77
C ASN A 170 -15.90 -41.02 18.16
N GLN A 171 -16.91 -40.74 18.98
CA GLN A 171 -17.15 -39.38 19.45
C GLN A 171 -15.94 -38.95 20.28
N CYS A 172 -15.48 -37.72 20.06
CA CYS A 172 -14.36 -37.11 20.78
C CYS A 172 -14.92 -36.10 21.80
N PRO A 173 -15.42 -36.56 22.97
CA PRO A 173 -16.05 -35.68 23.96
C PRO A 173 -15.09 -34.64 24.56
N GLY A 174 -13.77 -34.82 24.41
CA GLY A 174 -12.78 -33.81 24.79
C GLY A 174 -12.70 -32.61 23.82
N VAL A 175 -13.16 -32.76 22.58
CA VAL A 175 -13.19 -31.68 21.56
C VAL A 175 -14.59 -31.11 21.42
N PHE A 176 -15.61 -31.96 21.52
CA PHE A 176 -17.02 -31.56 21.48
C PHE A 176 -17.70 -31.99 22.80
N PRO A 177 -17.56 -31.19 23.87
CA PRO A 177 -18.21 -31.48 25.14
C PRO A 177 -19.74 -31.41 24.97
N THR A 178 -20.42 -32.54 25.16
CA THR A 178 -21.88 -32.58 25.22
C THR A 178 -22.30 -31.97 26.55
N SER A 179 -22.81 -30.74 26.52
CA SER A 179 -23.57 -30.19 27.64
C SER A 179 -24.86 -31.00 27.78
N ASN A 180 -24.84 -31.96 28.71
CA ASN A 180 -26.01 -32.71 29.12
C ASN A 180 -27.01 -31.75 29.77
N THR A 181 -27.91 -31.21 28.98
CA THR A 181 -29.21 -30.73 29.46
C THR A 181 -30.27 -31.27 28.52
N SER A 182 -30.90 -32.35 28.97
CA SER A 182 -32.15 -32.87 28.43
C SER A 182 -33.22 -31.78 28.43
N ALA A 183 -33.53 -31.25 27.26
CA ALA A 183 -34.78 -30.55 26.98
C ALA A 183 -35.20 -30.82 25.53
N GLY A 184 -36.25 -31.61 25.38
CA GLY A 184 -37.29 -31.46 24.36
C GLY A 184 -36.89 -31.35 22.89
N ILE A 185 -37.15 -32.43 22.16
CA ILE A 185 -37.40 -32.41 20.72
C ILE A 185 -38.49 -31.37 20.40
N GLN A 186 -38.19 -30.35 19.59
CA GLN A 186 -39.12 -29.82 18.59
C GLN A 186 -38.33 -29.34 17.37
N GLY A 187 -38.69 -29.88 16.21
CA GLY A 187 -38.08 -29.56 14.92
C GLY A 187 -38.36 -28.12 14.49
N GLY A 188 -37.44 -27.62 13.67
CA GLY A 188 -37.61 -26.39 12.93
C GLY A 188 -36.83 -26.49 11.63
N ASP A 189 -37.55 -26.77 10.56
CA ASP A 189 -37.09 -26.55 9.19
C ASP A 189 -36.65 -25.09 9.05
N TYR A 190 -35.38 -24.87 8.69
CA TYR A 190 -34.95 -23.60 8.11
C TYR A 190 -34.27 -23.88 6.78
N LEU A 191 -35.09 -23.74 5.73
CA LEU A 191 -34.67 -23.38 4.39
C LEU A 191 -33.89 -22.05 4.48
N ILE A 192 -32.67 -22.03 3.94
CA ILE A 192 -32.04 -20.78 3.53
C ILE A 192 -31.99 -20.83 2.01
N GLN A 193 -32.79 -19.95 1.40
CA GLN A 193 -32.76 -19.63 -0.01
C GLN A 193 -32.27 -18.19 -0.12
N LEU A 194 -31.34 -18.01 -1.07
CA LEU A 194 -30.51 -16.84 -1.43
C LEU A 194 -29.17 -16.75 -0.69
#